data_AF-A0A3D0XZH1-F1
#
_entry.id   AF-A0A3D0XZH1-F1
#
_cell.length_a   1.000
_cell.length_b   1.000
_cell.length_c   1.000
_cell.angle_alpha   90.00
_cell.angle_beta   90.00
_cell.angle_gamma   90.00
#
_symmetry.space_group_name_H-M   'P 1'
#
loop_
_entity.id
_entity.type
_entity.pdbx_description
1 polymer ?
#
loop_
_entity_poly.entity_id
_entity_poly.type
_entity_poly.pdbx_seq_one_letter_code
_entity_poly.pdbx_strand_id
1 'polypeptide(L)'
;MISINESQVLINFKEYSSLKTEIKEEIEKNLSIKLFMIKFTNDLKYNIKVLKRLKKKSDRIKYCGIEYNGYKLIGIVNNENEEIISCIKAIFIENRDERYEYIYDTLCKQLDQLWNNENPCKFENNICISERSTMKNPRVNGCCYAFWYKNLGSQIVGVHQCEHLHPTSHCQNPNLTCKVFVCPYLRKHSSFKIELNKLILVKVFFNRYQKIVLRNNFFIEKNRFLEKLKKDEHRIKPLILYYVDRDFLVYKHVPKDKKETAKKYEEEYKRTKGLRQR
;
A
#
# COMPACT_ATOMS: atom_id res chain seq x y z
N MET A 1 -24.75 -6.67 10.58
CA MET A 1 -24.27 -7.29 9.33
C MET A 1 -23.12 -6.50 8.72
N ILE A 2 -22.10 -7.18 8.20
CA ILE A 2 -20.93 -6.58 7.56
C ILE A 2 -21.01 -6.85 6.05
N SER A 3 -21.25 -5.81 5.26
CA SER A 3 -21.22 -5.92 3.79
C SER A 3 -19.80 -6.18 3.30
N ILE A 4 -19.66 -7.22 2.47
CA ILE A 4 -18.42 -7.59 1.78
C ILE A 4 -18.41 -6.98 0.37
N ASN A 5 -19.53 -7.06 -0.32
CA ASN A 5 -19.84 -6.36 -1.56
C ASN A 5 -21.37 -6.12 -1.64
N GLU A 6 -21.88 -5.76 -2.81
CA GLU A 6 -23.31 -5.46 -3.03
C GLU A 6 -24.23 -6.66 -2.75
N SER A 7 -23.75 -7.89 -2.94
CA SER A 7 -24.56 -9.10 -2.82
C SER A 7 -24.18 -10.01 -1.65
N GLN A 8 -23.02 -9.82 -1.03
CA GLN A 8 -22.47 -10.72 -0.03
C GLN A 8 -22.27 -10.05 1.32
N VAL A 9 -22.64 -10.76 2.39
CA VAL A 9 -22.53 -10.27 3.77
C VAL A 9 -21.87 -11.31 4.69
N LEU A 10 -21.22 -10.80 5.74
CA LEU A 10 -20.87 -11.56 6.93
C LEU A 10 -21.75 -11.13 8.11
N ILE A 11 -21.95 -12.03 9.05
CA ILE A 11 -22.63 -11.74 10.31
C ILE A 11 -21.63 -11.84 11.45
N ASN A 12 -21.68 -10.91 12.41
CA ASN A 12 -20.88 -11.01 13.62
C ASN A 12 -21.43 -12.13 14.51
N PHE A 13 -20.59 -12.87 15.22
CA PHE A 13 -21.00 -13.95 16.11
C PHE A 13 -22.05 -13.55 17.16
N LYS A 14 -22.04 -12.30 17.65
CA LYS A 14 -23.07 -11.76 18.54
C LYS A 14 -24.43 -11.73 17.86
N GLU A 15 -24.50 -11.21 16.64
CA GLU A 15 -25.73 -11.19 15.81
C GLU A 15 -26.15 -12.62 15.41
N TYR A 16 -25.19 -13.51 15.14
CA TYR A 16 -25.48 -14.92 14.85
C TYR A 16 -26.15 -15.62 16.04
N SER A 17 -25.81 -15.24 17.27
CA SER A 17 -26.35 -15.89 18.47
C SER A 17 -27.86 -15.70 18.59
N SER A 18 -28.39 -14.56 18.15
CA SER A 18 -29.83 -14.30 18.06
C SER A 18 -30.50 -14.96 16.85
N LEU A 19 -29.76 -15.26 15.79
CA LEU A 19 -30.28 -15.77 14.50
C LEU A 19 -30.00 -17.27 14.30
N LYS A 20 -29.52 -17.95 15.34
CA LYS A 20 -28.94 -19.29 15.26
C LYS A 20 -29.91 -20.33 14.72
N THR A 21 -31.19 -20.24 15.07
CA THR A 21 -32.21 -21.21 14.67
C THR A 21 -32.54 -21.08 13.19
N GLU A 22 -32.83 -19.85 12.72
CA GLU A 22 -33.14 -19.54 11.33
C GLU A 22 -31.99 -19.92 10.38
N ILE A 23 -30.75 -19.57 10.73
CA ILE A 23 -29.58 -19.90 9.89
C ILE A 23 -29.31 -21.40 9.85
N LYS A 24 -29.58 -22.13 10.95
CA LYS A 24 -29.43 -23.60 10.96
C LYS A 24 -30.42 -24.29 10.04
N GLU A 25 -31.69 -23.89 10.09
CA GLU A 25 -32.73 -24.43 9.22
C GLU A 25 -32.35 -24.25 7.74
N GLU A 26 -31.79 -23.10 7.37
CA GLU A 26 -31.43 -22.81 5.99
C GLU A 26 -30.19 -23.60 5.50
N ILE A 27 -29.24 -23.88 6.40
CA ILE A 27 -28.11 -24.78 6.11
C ILE A 27 -28.59 -26.22 5.94
N GLU A 28 -29.51 -26.68 6.79
CA GLU A 28 -30.05 -28.04 6.74
C GLU A 28 -30.86 -28.30 5.47
N LYS A 29 -31.63 -27.31 4.99
CA LYS A 29 -32.33 -27.38 3.70
C LYS A 29 -31.39 -27.49 2.50
N ASN A 30 -30.16 -26.98 2.63
CA ASN A 30 -29.20 -26.87 1.54
C ASN A 30 -27.87 -27.55 1.88
N LEU A 31 -27.89 -28.89 1.99
CA LEU A 31 -26.75 -29.74 2.40
C LEU A 31 -25.43 -29.52 1.62
N SER A 32 -25.48 -28.94 0.42
CA SER A 32 -24.30 -28.61 -0.39
C SER A 32 -23.65 -27.26 -0.06
N ILE A 33 -24.31 -26.39 0.71
CA ILE A 33 -23.83 -25.04 1.01
C ILE A 33 -22.89 -25.07 2.22
N LYS A 34 -21.77 -24.34 2.11
CA LYS A 34 -20.81 -24.15 3.19
C LYS A 34 -20.84 -22.69 3.65
N LEU A 35 -20.73 -22.48 4.96
CA LEU A 35 -20.47 -21.18 5.58
C LEU A 35 -19.09 -21.16 6.21
N PHE A 36 -18.39 -20.03 6.09
CA PHE A 36 -17.14 -19.85 6.81
C PHE A 36 -17.40 -19.47 8.26
N MET A 37 -16.90 -20.27 9.20
CA MET A 37 -16.76 -19.86 10.60
C MET A 37 -15.36 -19.29 10.81
N ILE A 38 -15.26 -17.99 11.05
CA ILE A 38 -13.98 -17.29 11.13
C ILE A 38 -13.81 -16.69 12.53
N LYS A 39 -12.85 -17.21 13.28
CA LYS A 39 -12.51 -16.70 14.62
C LYS A 39 -11.17 -15.99 14.59
N PHE A 40 -11.18 -14.71 14.92
CA PHE A 40 -9.96 -13.93 15.14
C PHE A 40 -9.63 -13.81 16.64
N THR A 41 -8.40 -13.39 16.90
CA THR A 41 -7.84 -13.22 18.26
C THR A 41 -7.06 -11.91 18.32
N ASN A 42 -6.51 -11.57 19.48
CA ASN A 42 -5.60 -10.43 19.60
C ASN A 42 -4.19 -10.73 19.05
N ASP A 43 -3.88 -11.99 18.71
CA ASP A 43 -2.62 -12.37 18.08
C ASP A 43 -2.66 -12.11 16.56
N LEU A 44 -1.95 -11.07 16.13
CA LEU A 44 -1.77 -10.72 14.73
C LEU A 44 -1.21 -11.88 13.88
N LYS A 45 -0.24 -12.65 14.39
CA LYS A 45 0.38 -13.77 13.67
C LYS A 45 -0.63 -14.88 13.44
N TYR A 46 -1.48 -15.15 14.42
CA TYR A 46 -2.60 -16.08 14.27
C TYR A 46 -3.59 -15.58 13.21
N ASN A 47 -4.04 -14.32 13.30
CA ASN A 47 -5.01 -13.75 12.37
C ASN A 47 -4.51 -13.79 10.92
N ILE A 48 -3.24 -13.50 10.67
CA ILE A 48 -2.64 -13.63 9.33
C ILE A 48 -2.68 -15.07 8.81
N LYS A 49 -2.44 -16.06 9.68
CA LYS A 49 -2.56 -17.48 9.29
C LYS A 49 -3.99 -17.83 8.92
N VAL A 50 -4.97 -17.34 9.68
CA VAL A 50 -6.41 -17.52 9.40
C VAL A 50 -6.77 -16.91 8.04
N LEU A 51 -6.41 -15.65 7.79
CA LEU A 51 -6.67 -14.98 6.51
C LEU A 51 -6.02 -15.69 5.33
N LYS A 52 -4.78 -16.17 5.46
CA LYS A 52 -4.11 -16.95 4.41
C LYS A 52 -4.80 -18.28 4.12
N ARG A 53 -5.33 -18.95 5.16
CA ARG A 53 -6.12 -20.18 5.00
C ARG A 53 -7.46 -19.90 4.34
N LEU A 54 -8.12 -18.80 4.74
CA LEU A 54 -9.38 -18.36 4.14
C LEU A 54 -9.20 -18.08 2.65
N LYS A 55 -8.19 -17.29 2.27
CA LYS A 55 -7.84 -17.03 0.86
C LYS A 55 -7.67 -18.32 0.04
N LYS A 56 -6.91 -19.29 0.56
CA LYS A 56 -6.72 -20.58 -0.12
C LYS A 56 -8.01 -21.39 -0.26
N LYS A 57 -8.95 -21.24 0.68
CA LYS A 57 -10.25 -21.94 0.64
C LYS A 57 -11.24 -21.24 -0.28
N SER A 58 -11.30 -19.91 -0.25
CA SER A 58 -12.18 -19.13 -1.15
C SER A 58 -11.83 -19.38 -2.61
N ASP A 59 -10.54 -19.44 -2.94
CA ASP A 59 -10.07 -19.77 -4.29
C ASP A 59 -10.53 -21.16 -4.79
N ARG A 60 -10.98 -22.06 -3.89
CA ARG A 60 -11.39 -23.44 -4.20
C ARG A 60 -12.90 -23.69 -4.15
N ILE A 61 -13.68 -22.79 -3.56
CA ILE A 61 -15.09 -23.03 -3.27
C ILE A 61 -15.92 -22.07 -4.12
N LYS A 62 -16.51 -22.58 -5.21
CA LYS A 62 -17.45 -21.82 -6.07
C LYS A 62 -18.80 -21.54 -5.41
N TYR A 63 -19.21 -22.33 -4.42
CA TYR A 63 -20.57 -22.33 -3.85
C TYR A 63 -20.58 -22.11 -2.33
N CYS A 64 -20.02 -20.99 -1.88
CA CYS A 64 -20.08 -20.59 -0.47
C CYS A 64 -21.22 -19.58 -0.24
N GLY A 65 -22.03 -19.80 0.79
CA GLY A 65 -23.04 -18.87 1.29
C GLY A 65 -24.50 -19.25 1.07
N ILE A 66 -25.34 -18.87 2.03
CA ILE A 66 -26.81 -19.07 2.04
C ILE A 66 -27.52 -17.76 1.68
N GLU A 67 -28.72 -17.84 1.10
CA GLU A 67 -29.57 -16.66 0.93
C GLU A 67 -30.14 -16.26 2.29
N TYR A 68 -30.04 -14.97 2.62
CA TYR A 68 -30.46 -14.40 3.89
C TYR A 68 -30.84 -12.93 3.69
N ASN A 69 -32.11 -12.60 3.88
CA ASN A 69 -32.65 -11.24 3.75
C ASN A 69 -32.28 -10.55 2.40
N GLY A 70 -32.32 -11.30 1.29
CA GLY A 70 -31.97 -10.79 -0.04
C GLY A 70 -30.46 -10.65 -0.30
N TYR A 71 -29.61 -11.07 0.64
CA TYR A 71 -28.16 -11.11 0.50
C TYR A 71 -27.66 -12.55 0.56
N LYS A 72 -26.44 -12.77 0.07
CA LYS A 72 -25.71 -14.02 0.23
C LYS A 72 -24.84 -13.95 1.50
N LEU A 73 -25.27 -14.60 2.57
CA LEU A 73 -24.47 -14.76 3.80
C LEU A 73 -23.34 -15.76 3.54
N ILE A 74 -22.09 -15.31 3.51
CA ILE A 74 -20.94 -16.17 3.18
C ILE A 74 -20.21 -16.74 4.41
N GLY A 75 -20.48 -16.19 5.60
CA GLY A 75 -19.84 -16.65 6.83
C GLY A 75 -20.17 -15.82 8.06
N ILE A 76 -19.72 -16.35 9.19
CA ILE A 76 -19.86 -15.76 10.52
C ILE A 76 -18.45 -15.44 11.02
N VAL A 77 -18.28 -14.21 11.49
CA VAL A 77 -17.00 -13.69 11.96
C VAL A 77 -17.06 -13.32 13.45
N ASN A 78 -15.95 -13.51 14.16
CA ASN A 78 -15.80 -13.09 15.54
C ASN A 78 -14.47 -12.37 15.76
N ASN A 79 -14.47 -11.36 16.63
CA ASN A 79 -13.33 -10.52 16.99
C ASN A 79 -12.64 -9.83 15.80
N GLU A 80 -13.42 -9.39 14.82
CA GLU A 80 -12.95 -8.61 13.68
C GLU A 80 -12.66 -7.15 14.05
N ASN A 81 -11.81 -6.52 13.22
CA ASN A 81 -11.57 -5.09 13.20
C ASN A 81 -11.53 -4.61 11.73
N GLU A 82 -11.40 -3.31 11.50
CA GLU A 82 -11.43 -2.74 10.15
C GLU A 82 -10.34 -3.30 9.21
N GLU A 83 -9.12 -3.55 9.71
CA GLU A 83 -8.04 -4.13 8.90
C GLU A 83 -8.36 -5.57 8.49
N ILE A 84 -8.94 -6.35 9.40
CA ILE A 84 -9.39 -7.72 9.16
C ILE A 84 -10.53 -7.72 8.14
N ILE A 85 -11.53 -6.85 8.31
CA ILE A 85 -12.65 -6.72 7.38
C ILE A 85 -12.14 -6.37 5.99
N SER A 86 -11.20 -5.43 5.89
CA SER A 86 -10.57 -5.05 4.61
C SER A 86 -9.87 -6.24 3.95
N CYS A 87 -9.19 -7.09 4.73
CA CYS A 87 -8.59 -8.30 4.19
C CYS A 87 -9.64 -9.31 3.71
N ILE A 88 -10.74 -9.47 4.43
CA ILE A 88 -11.80 -10.38 4.03
C ILE A 88 -12.47 -9.89 2.74
N LYS A 89 -12.78 -8.59 2.64
CA LYS A 89 -13.26 -7.96 1.41
C LYS A 89 -12.35 -8.28 0.22
N ALA A 90 -11.05 -8.03 0.37
CA ALA A 90 -10.07 -8.36 -0.66
C ALA A 90 -10.01 -9.86 -1.02
N ILE A 91 -10.29 -10.77 -0.07
CA ILE A 91 -10.31 -12.22 -0.34
C ILE A 91 -11.49 -12.59 -1.26
N PHE A 92 -12.64 -11.96 -1.07
CA PHE A 92 -13.89 -12.28 -1.78
C PHE A 92 -14.10 -11.50 -3.08
N ILE A 93 -13.20 -10.57 -3.44
CA ILE A 93 -13.19 -10.00 -4.79
C ILE A 93 -12.67 -11.06 -5.77
N GLU A 94 -13.51 -11.49 -6.70
CA GLU A 94 -13.20 -12.54 -7.68
C GLU A 94 -12.23 -12.06 -8.75
N ASN A 95 -12.49 -10.89 -9.33
CA ASN A 95 -11.66 -10.31 -10.37
C ASN A 95 -10.29 -9.92 -9.78
N ARG A 96 -9.23 -10.43 -10.42
CA ARG A 96 -7.84 -10.21 -9.98
C ARG A 96 -7.46 -8.73 -9.99
N ASP A 97 -7.85 -7.99 -11.02
CA ASP A 97 -7.46 -6.59 -11.20
C ASP A 97 -8.17 -5.69 -10.20
N GLU A 98 -9.50 -5.86 -10.06
CA GLU A 98 -10.30 -5.19 -9.04
C GLU A 98 -9.76 -5.47 -7.63
N ARG A 99 -9.31 -6.71 -7.37
CA ARG A 99 -8.72 -7.07 -6.08
C ARG A 99 -7.44 -6.28 -5.80
N TYR A 100 -6.54 -6.19 -6.77
CA TYR A 100 -5.29 -5.42 -6.60
C TYR A 100 -5.57 -3.92 -6.46
N GLU A 101 -6.53 -3.38 -7.20
CA GLU A 101 -6.99 -1.99 -7.07
C GLU A 101 -7.56 -1.71 -5.68
N TYR A 102 -8.47 -2.56 -5.21
CA TYR A 102 -9.05 -2.46 -3.88
C TYR A 102 -7.98 -2.47 -2.79
N ILE A 103 -7.03 -3.42 -2.85
CA ILE A 103 -5.93 -3.51 -1.89
C ILE A 103 -5.07 -2.24 -1.93
N TYR A 104 -4.74 -1.77 -3.13
CA TYR A 104 -3.93 -0.57 -3.32
C TYR A 104 -4.58 0.68 -2.72
N ASP A 105 -5.86 0.91 -3.05
CA ASP A 105 -6.60 2.08 -2.57
C ASP A 105 -6.82 2.03 -1.07
N THR A 106 -7.12 0.84 -0.53
CA THR A 106 -7.28 0.64 0.91
C THR A 106 -5.98 0.94 1.66
N LEU A 107 -4.84 0.46 1.15
CA LEU A 107 -3.53 0.77 1.76
C LEU A 107 -3.20 2.26 1.68
N CYS A 108 -3.48 2.92 0.56
CA CYS A 108 -3.28 4.35 0.42
C CYS A 108 -4.12 5.13 1.44
N LYS A 109 -5.40 4.78 1.61
CA LYS A 109 -6.29 5.40 2.61
C LYS A 109 -5.80 5.18 4.04
N GLN A 110 -5.40 3.97 4.40
CA GLN A 110 -4.85 3.65 5.72
C GLN A 110 -3.58 4.47 6.02
N LEU A 111 -2.70 4.61 5.02
CA LEU A 111 -1.49 5.42 5.18
C LEU A 111 -1.82 6.90 5.30
N ASP A 112 -2.75 7.42 4.51
CA ASP A 112 -3.18 8.82 4.62
C ASP A 112 -3.76 9.13 6.01
N GLN A 113 -4.59 8.24 6.55
CA GLN A 113 -5.09 8.37 7.92
C GLN A 113 -3.94 8.38 8.94
N LEU A 114 -2.96 7.48 8.80
CA LEU A 114 -1.79 7.44 9.67
C LEU A 114 -1.00 8.76 9.64
N TRP A 115 -0.71 9.29 8.45
CA TRP A 115 0.00 10.56 8.28
C TRP A 115 -0.79 11.75 8.81
N ASN A 116 -2.10 11.78 8.60
CA ASN A 116 -2.96 12.87 9.04
C ASN A 116 -3.12 12.88 10.57
N ASN A 117 -3.30 11.71 11.18
CA ASN A 117 -3.50 11.59 12.64
C ASN A 117 -2.23 11.95 13.41
N GLU A 118 -1.06 11.52 12.93
CA GLU A 118 0.20 11.78 13.63
C GLU A 118 0.84 13.13 13.24
N ASN A 119 0.52 13.65 12.05
CA ASN A 119 1.10 14.85 11.44
C ASN A 119 2.63 15.02 11.71
N PRO A 120 3.45 13.99 11.44
CA PRO A 120 4.85 13.99 11.87
C PRO A 120 5.70 15.04 11.12
N CYS A 121 5.26 15.44 9.91
CA CYS A 121 5.95 16.42 9.08
C CYS A 121 5.83 17.87 9.59
N LYS A 122 4.82 18.18 10.42
CA LYS A 122 4.58 19.52 11.01
C LYS A 122 4.84 20.67 10.02
N PHE A 123 4.08 20.66 8.94
CA PHE A 123 4.21 21.68 7.88
C PHE A 123 3.78 23.06 8.40
N GLU A 124 4.59 24.08 8.10
CA GLU A 124 4.24 25.49 8.29
C GLU A 124 4.71 26.26 7.04
N ASN A 125 3.84 27.11 6.47
CA ASN A 125 4.10 27.83 5.22
C ASN A 125 4.59 26.92 4.08
N ASN A 126 3.99 25.73 3.95
CA ASN A 126 4.38 24.67 2.99
C ASN A 126 5.81 24.11 3.16
N ILE A 127 6.47 24.36 4.30
CA ILE A 127 7.80 23.83 4.62
C ILE A 127 7.69 22.84 5.78
N CYS A 128 8.22 21.63 5.61
CA CYS A 128 8.18 20.62 6.67
C CYS A 128 9.25 20.85 7.74
N ILE A 129 9.06 20.29 8.93
CA ILE A 129 9.99 20.41 10.05
C ILE A 129 11.43 20.04 9.69
N SER A 130 11.64 19.00 8.87
CA SER A 130 12.98 18.60 8.45
C SER A 130 13.70 19.71 7.70
N GLU A 131 13.03 20.37 6.76
CA GLU A 131 13.62 21.44 5.96
C GLU A 131 13.88 22.68 6.83
N ARG A 132 12.91 23.05 7.68
CA ARG A 132 13.04 24.18 8.63
C ARG A 132 14.19 24.00 9.63
N SER A 133 14.42 22.77 10.08
CA SER A 133 15.43 22.48 11.12
C SER A 133 16.82 22.20 10.58
N THR A 134 17.00 21.93 9.27
CA THR A 134 18.29 21.43 8.75
C THR A 134 18.86 22.19 7.57
N MET A 135 18.07 23.00 6.85
CA MET A 135 18.50 23.63 5.61
C MET A 135 18.54 25.15 5.73
N LYS A 136 19.66 25.75 5.28
CA LYS A 136 19.79 27.21 5.18
C LYS A 136 18.79 27.81 4.17
N ASN A 137 18.52 27.08 3.09
CA ASN A 137 17.53 27.40 2.07
C ASN A 137 16.49 26.26 2.03
N PRO A 138 15.41 26.35 2.83
CA PRO A 138 14.44 25.27 2.97
C PRO A 138 13.61 25.09 1.70
N ARG A 139 13.36 23.85 1.32
CA ARG A 139 12.45 23.53 0.22
C ARG A 139 10.99 23.61 0.67
N VAL A 140 10.17 24.21 -0.19
CA VAL A 140 8.69 24.12 -0.09
C VAL A 140 8.22 22.74 -0.56
N ASN A 141 7.03 22.31 -0.18
CA ASN A 141 6.42 21.04 -0.62
C ASN A 141 7.15 19.76 -0.16
N GLY A 142 8.00 19.86 0.86
CA GLY A 142 8.57 18.73 1.59
C GLY A 142 9.33 17.71 0.73
N CYS A 143 8.99 16.43 0.83
CA CYS A 143 9.71 15.34 0.17
C CYS A 143 9.27 15.07 -1.28
N CYS A 144 8.40 15.90 -1.86
CA CYS A 144 7.78 15.66 -3.18
C CYS A 144 8.69 16.07 -4.35
N TYR A 145 9.92 15.58 -4.34
CA TYR A 145 10.96 15.89 -5.31
C TYR A 145 11.56 14.60 -5.87
N ALA A 146 11.64 14.51 -7.19
CA ALA A 146 12.25 13.42 -7.92
C ALA A 146 13.65 13.80 -8.42
N PHE A 147 14.46 12.79 -8.71
CA PHE A 147 15.84 12.97 -9.17
C PHE A 147 15.94 12.79 -10.68
N TRP A 148 16.71 13.67 -11.32
CA TRP A 148 17.18 13.45 -12.66
C TRP A 148 18.45 12.62 -12.65
N TYR A 149 18.52 11.66 -13.57
CA TYR A 149 19.68 10.80 -13.75
C TYR A 149 20.30 11.05 -15.13
N LYS A 150 21.64 11.04 -15.20
CA LYS A 150 22.38 11.25 -16.45
C LYS A 150 22.11 10.12 -17.44
N ASN A 151 22.34 8.90 -16.98
CA ASN A 151 22.19 7.60 -17.65
C ASN A 151 21.53 6.55 -16.71
N LEU A 152 21.14 5.41 -17.26
CA LEU A 152 20.63 4.25 -16.50
C LEU A 152 21.69 3.76 -15.49
N GLY A 153 21.38 3.82 -14.18
CA GLY A 153 22.30 3.40 -13.11
C GLY A 153 23.39 4.42 -12.71
N SER A 154 23.25 5.68 -13.10
CA SER A 154 24.31 6.69 -12.95
C SER A 154 24.04 7.76 -11.87
N GLN A 155 24.95 8.72 -11.78
CA GLN A 155 24.95 9.87 -10.88
C GLN A 155 23.68 10.72 -10.99
N ILE A 156 23.14 11.12 -9.84
CA ILE A 156 22.08 12.13 -9.73
C ILE A 156 22.65 13.46 -10.23
N VAL A 157 22.01 14.04 -11.23
CA VAL A 157 22.43 15.31 -11.86
C VAL A 157 21.44 16.43 -11.60
N GLY A 158 20.36 16.17 -10.90
CA GLY A 158 19.36 17.20 -10.62
C GLY A 158 18.24 16.71 -9.75
N VAL A 159 17.47 17.67 -9.25
CA VAL A 159 16.22 17.43 -8.54
C VAL A 159 15.15 18.26 -9.22
N HIS A 160 13.95 17.71 -9.36
CA HIS A 160 12.79 18.45 -9.82
C HIS A 160 11.57 18.15 -8.95
N GLN A 161 10.62 19.08 -8.95
CA GLN A 161 9.35 18.84 -8.31
C GLN A 161 8.62 17.68 -9.00
N CYS A 162 7.98 16.81 -8.21
CA CYS A 162 7.15 15.74 -8.73
C CYS A 162 6.08 16.29 -9.67
N GLU A 163 5.93 15.69 -10.84
CA GLU A 163 4.94 16.09 -11.86
C GLU A 163 3.50 15.91 -11.39
N HIS A 164 3.27 15.06 -10.38
CA HIS A 164 1.94 14.83 -9.81
C HIS A 164 1.62 15.73 -8.61
N LEU A 165 2.47 16.69 -8.29
CA LEU A 165 2.22 17.67 -7.23
C LEU A 165 1.42 18.83 -7.82
N HIS A 166 0.19 19.02 -7.35
CA HIS A 166 -0.67 20.13 -7.76
C HIS A 166 -0.05 21.48 -7.36
N PRO A 167 -0.32 22.58 -8.09
CA PRO A 167 0.11 23.92 -7.69
C PRO A 167 -0.30 24.35 -6.28
N THR A 168 -1.41 23.81 -5.75
CA THR A 168 -1.84 24.05 -4.35
C THR A 168 -1.19 23.10 -3.33
N SER A 169 -0.03 22.52 -3.67
CA SER A 169 0.81 21.72 -2.77
C SER A 169 0.23 20.39 -2.28
N HIS A 170 -0.78 19.84 -2.97
CA HIS A 170 -1.30 18.50 -2.70
C HIS A 170 -0.95 17.50 -3.81
N CYS A 171 -0.74 16.24 -3.44
CA CYS A 171 -0.43 15.18 -4.40
C CYS A 171 -1.72 14.72 -5.10
N GLN A 172 -1.72 14.74 -6.44
CA GLN A 172 -2.86 14.26 -7.24
C GLN A 172 -2.76 12.76 -7.56
N ASN A 173 -1.60 12.16 -7.31
CA ASN A 173 -1.36 10.75 -7.56
C ASN A 173 -1.19 10.00 -6.22
N PRO A 174 -2.12 9.12 -5.84
CA PRO A 174 -2.03 8.34 -4.61
C PRO A 174 -0.98 7.23 -4.77
N ASN A 175 0.31 7.58 -4.85
CA ASN A 175 1.40 6.62 -5.00
C ASN A 175 1.73 5.93 -3.67
N LEU A 176 1.56 4.60 -3.62
CA LEU A 176 1.74 3.80 -2.40
C LEU A 176 3.19 3.84 -1.88
N THR A 177 4.19 3.81 -2.77
CA THR A 177 5.60 3.90 -2.35
C THR A 177 5.91 5.26 -1.71
N CYS A 178 5.39 6.35 -2.28
CA CYS A 178 5.54 7.69 -1.70
C CYS A 178 4.90 7.78 -0.31
N LYS A 179 3.72 7.17 -0.10
CA LYS A 179 3.02 7.18 1.20
C LYS A 179 3.71 6.31 2.26
N VAL A 180 4.44 5.28 1.86
CA VAL A 180 5.22 4.46 2.79
C VAL A 180 6.55 5.11 3.17
N PHE A 181 7.02 6.05 2.36
CA PHE A 181 8.31 6.68 2.56
C PHE A 181 8.32 7.61 3.77
N VAL A 182 9.14 7.26 4.74
CA VAL A 182 9.50 8.15 5.85
C VAL A 182 10.92 8.67 5.64
N CYS A 183 11.12 9.99 5.67
CA CYS A 183 12.45 10.58 5.49
C CYS A 183 13.38 10.28 6.68
N PRO A 184 14.72 10.33 6.49
CA PRO A 184 15.68 10.05 7.56
C PRO A 184 15.51 10.91 8.82
N TYR A 185 15.10 12.17 8.65
CA TYR A 185 14.85 13.08 9.76
C TYR A 185 13.77 12.53 10.71
N LEU A 186 12.59 12.20 10.17
CA LEU A 186 11.48 11.67 10.97
C LEU A 186 11.83 10.33 11.63
N ARG A 187 12.51 9.43 10.90
CA ARG A 187 12.96 8.15 11.46
C ARG A 187 13.86 8.31 12.68
N LYS A 188 14.70 9.35 12.68
CA LYS A 188 15.67 9.61 13.76
C LYS A 188 15.08 10.44 14.90
N HIS A 189 14.27 11.45 14.58
CA HIS A 189 13.90 12.51 15.53
C HIS A 189 12.45 12.45 16.02
N SER A 190 11.52 11.87 15.26
CA SER A 190 10.12 11.75 15.68
C SER A 190 9.71 10.31 16.01
N SER A 191 10.65 9.36 15.94
CA SER A 191 10.39 7.91 16.06
C SER A 191 9.29 7.39 15.12
N PHE A 192 8.91 8.17 14.12
CA PHE A 192 7.87 7.82 13.16
C PHE A 192 8.45 6.83 12.14
N LYS A 193 7.79 5.69 11.98
CA LYS A 193 8.24 4.65 11.07
C LYS A 193 7.06 3.85 10.54
N ILE A 194 6.98 3.78 9.22
CA ILE A 194 6.03 2.91 8.53
C ILE A 194 6.75 1.63 8.13
N GLU A 195 6.25 0.50 8.62
CA GLU A 195 6.75 -0.80 8.22
C GLU A 195 5.72 -1.50 7.34
N LEU A 196 6.03 -1.65 6.04
CA LEU A 196 5.20 -2.44 5.12
C LEU A 196 4.88 -3.84 5.64
N ASN A 197 5.82 -4.43 6.37
CA ASN A 197 5.66 -5.74 6.99
C ASN A 197 4.84 -5.69 8.29
N LYS A 198 4.21 -4.57 8.66
CA LYS A 198 3.20 -4.52 9.74
C LYS A 198 1.78 -4.47 9.16
N LEU A 199 1.60 -3.94 7.95
CA LEU A 199 0.31 -3.86 7.26
C LEU A 199 -0.23 -5.26 6.91
N ILE A 200 -1.44 -5.59 7.39
CA ILE A 200 -2.02 -6.95 7.25
C ILE A 200 -2.24 -7.32 5.78
N LEU A 201 -2.84 -6.42 4.99
CA LEU A 201 -3.05 -6.61 3.55
C LEU A 201 -1.75 -6.99 2.84
N VAL A 202 -0.65 -6.30 3.16
CA VAL A 202 0.67 -6.59 2.58
C VAL A 202 1.20 -7.96 2.98
N LYS A 203 0.94 -8.43 4.20
CA LYS A 203 1.38 -9.77 4.65
C LYS A 203 0.55 -10.91 4.07
N VAL A 204 -0.73 -10.67 3.82
CA VAL A 204 -1.68 -11.68 3.34
C VAL A 204 -1.55 -11.86 1.83
N PHE A 205 -1.50 -10.76 1.07
CA PHE A 205 -1.63 -10.80 -0.38
C PHE A 205 -0.30 -10.74 -1.13
N PHE A 206 0.70 -10.00 -0.62
CA PHE A 206 1.91 -9.75 -1.41
C PHE A 206 3.06 -10.69 -1.09
N ASN A 207 3.67 -11.20 -2.16
CA ASN A 207 4.90 -11.98 -2.11
C ASN A 207 6.14 -11.09 -1.89
N ARG A 208 7.33 -11.70 -1.79
CA ARG A 208 8.58 -10.97 -1.54
C ARG A 208 8.93 -9.95 -2.65
N TYR A 209 8.64 -10.24 -3.91
CA TYR A 209 8.95 -9.38 -5.06
C TYR A 209 7.98 -8.22 -5.16
N GLN A 210 6.69 -8.48 -4.99
CA GLN A 210 5.67 -7.44 -4.90
C GLN A 210 6.00 -6.44 -3.78
N LYS A 211 6.50 -6.91 -2.64
CA LYS A 211 6.99 -6.01 -1.57
C LYS A 211 8.20 -5.15 -1.96
N ILE A 212 8.99 -5.56 -2.96
CA ILE A 212 10.05 -4.72 -3.51
C ILE A 212 9.44 -3.67 -4.44
N VAL A 213 8.43 -4.02 -5.24
CA VAL A 213 7.64 -3.04 -6.02
C VAL A 213 7.11 -1.95 -5.09
N LEU A 214 6.52 -2.33 -3.96
CA LEU A 214 6.00 -1.40 -2.94
C LEU A 214 7.02 -0.42 -2.38
N ARG A 215 8.32 -0.75 -2.41
CA ARG A 215 9.39 0.06 -1.81
C ARG A 215 10.11 1.00 -2.78
N ASN A 216 10.01 0.74 -4.09
CA ASN A 216 10.93 1.35 -5.05
C ASN A 216 10.23 2.09 -6.21
N ASN A 217 8.90 2.10 -6.26
CA ASN A 217 8.15 2.68 -7.37
C ASN A 217 7.54 4.04 -7.01
N PHE A 218 8.43 4.98 -6.69
CA PHE A 218 8.07 6.37 -6.40
C PHE A 218 7.55 7.09 -7.65
N PHE A 219 6.65 8.04 -7.44
CA PHE A 219 6.22 9.03 -8.45
C PHE A 219 5.62 8.46 -9.74
N ILE A 220 5.21 7.18 -9.76
CA ILE A 220 4.49 6.59 -10.90
C ILE A 220 3.00 6.55 -10.63
N GLU A 221 2.21 6.65 -11.69
CA GLU A 221 0.75 6.55 -11.64
C GLU A 221 0.28 5.18 -11.18
N LYS A 222 -0.91 5.16 -10.56
CA LYS A 222 -1.57 3.95 -10.04
C LYS A 222 -1.61 2.82 -11.06
N ASN A 223 -2.06 3.08 -12.29
CA ASN A 223 -2.23 2.03 -13.30
C ASN A 223 -0.90 1.33 -13.62
N ARG A 224 0.15 2.11 -13.89
CA ARG A 224 1.50 1.58 -14.13
C ARG A 224 2.08 0.85 -12.91
N PHE A 225 1.76 1.32 -11.70
CA PHE A 225 2.15 0.63 -10.47
C PHE A 225 1.51 -0.74 -10.36
N LEU A 226 0.19 -0.83 -10.62
CA LEU A 226 -0.57 -2.07 -10.57
C LEU A 226 -0.10 -3.06 -11.63
N GLU A 227 0.22 -2.62 -12.84
CA GLU A 227 0.83 -3.46 -13.87
C GLU A 227 2.13 -4.11 -13.39
N LYS A 228 3.03 -3.33 -12.77
CA LYS A 228 4.28 -3.86 -12.18
C LYS A 228 4.00 -4.86 -11.07
N LEU A 229 3.08 -4.54 -10.16
CA LEU A 229 2.69 -5.40 -9.05
C LEU A 229 2.14 -6.75 -9.51
N LYS A 230 1.38 -6.76 -10.62
CA LYS A 230 0.80 -7.94 -11.25
C LYS A 230 1.84 -8.78 -12.01
N LYS A 231 2.83 -8.17 -12.66
CA LYS A 231 3.91 -8.86 -13.39
C LYS A 231 4.76 -9.75 -12.45
N ASP A 232 4.86 -9.38 -11.18
CA ASP A 232 5.74 -10.02 -10.19
C ASP A 232 5.07 -11.08 -9.32
N GLU A 233 3.81 -11.40 -9.59
CA GLU A 233 3.06 -12.40 -8.82
C GLU A 233 3.66 -13.81 -8.94
N HIS A 234 4.16 -14.18 -10.12
CA HIS A 234 4.69 -15.51 -10.43
C HIS A 234 6.20 -15.55 -10.65
N ARG A 235 6.94 -14.46 -10.38
CA ARG A 235 8.39 -14.45 -10.61
C ARG A 235 9.11 -15.35 -9.62
N ILE A 236 9.87 -16.31 -10.16
CA ILE A 236 10.78 -17.21 -9.41
C ILE A 236 12.25 -16.81 -9.65
N LYS A 237 12.53 -15.61 -10.20
CA LYS A 237 13.92 -15.17 -10.44
C LYS A 237 14.66 -14.95 -9.10
N PRO A 238 15.90 -15.44 -8.90
CA PRO A 238 16.73 -15.06 -7.75
C PRO A 238 16.67 -13.56 -7.46
N LEU A 239 16.65 -13.17 -6.18
CA LEU A 239 16.49 -11.78 -5.75
C LEU A 239 17.54 -10.85 -6.39
N ILE A 240 18.74 -11.37 -6.61
CA ILE A 240 19.82 -10.64 -7.28
C ILE A 240 19.47 -10.29 -8.73
N LEU A 241 18.90 -11.23 -9.49
CA LEU A 241 18.43 -10.95 -10.86
C LEU A 241 17.25 -9.98 -10.86
N TYR A 242 16.44 -9.96 -9.80
CA TYR A 242 15.38 -8.96 -9.63
C TYR A 242 15.94 -7.54 -9.48
N TYR A 243 17.05 -7.35 -8.75
CA TYR A 243 17.70 -6.03 -8.63
C TYR A 243 18.44 -5.59 -9.89
N VAL A 244 18.86 -6.53 -10.73
CA VAL A 244 19.52 -6.25 -12.02
C VAL A 244 18.48 -6.01 -13.14
N ASP A 245 17.27 -6.54 -12.99
CA ASP A 245 16.14 -6.33 -13.90
C ASP A 245 15.66 -4.87 -13.83
N ARG A 246 15.96 -4.09 -14.87
CA ARG A 246 15.85 -2.62 -14.87
C ARG A 246 14.41 -2.11 -15.06
N ASP A 247 13.46 -2.99 -15.36
CA ASP A 247 12.02 -2.68 -15.51
C ASP A 247 11.41 -2.04 -14.25
N PHE A 248 12.03 -2.25 -13.08
CA PHE A 248 11.49 -1.87 -11.78
C PHE A 248 11.99 -0.54 -11.25
N LEU A 249 13.12 -0.05 -11.76
CA LEU A 249 13.68 1.22 -11.31
C LEU A 249 13.00 2.36 -12.08
N VAL A 250 12.41 3.30 -11.34
CA VAL A 250 11.83 4.50 -11.92
C VAL A 250 12.96 5.49 -12.17
N TYR A 251 13.41 5.59 -13.42
CA TYR A 251 14.39 6.59 -13.86
C TYR A 251 13.75 7.55 -14.85
N LYS A 252 13.94 8.85 -14.61
CA LYS A 252 13.66 9.88 -15.60
C LYS A 252 14.99 10.45 -16.10
N HIS A 253 15.22 10.34 -17.41
CA HIS A 253 16.34 10.99 -18.07
C HIS A 253 16.15 12.51 -18.06
N VAL A 254 17.25 13.24 -17.93
CA VAL A 254 17.23 14.71 -18.05
C VAL A 254 16.65 15.10 -19.43
N PRO A 255 15.53 15.83 -19.48
CA PRO A 255 14.97 16.37 -20.72
C PRO A 255 16.02 17.25 -21.41
N LYS A 256 16.05 17.27 -22.76
CA LYS A 256 17.09 18.00 -23.51
C LYS A 256 17.13 19.49 -23.12
N ASP A 257 15.97 20.09 -22.85
CA ASP A 257 15.73 21.45 -22.40
C ASP A 257 16.16 21.75 -20.95
N LYS A 258 16.32 20.71 -20.11
CA LYS A 258 16.74 20.87 -18.69
C LYS A 258 18.18 20.46 -18.41
N LYS A 259 18.97 20.18 -19.46
CA LYS A 259 20.38 19.78 -19.33
C LYS A 259 21.23 20.83 -18.63
N GLU A 260 20.96 22.11 -18.89
CA GLU A 260 21.73 23.21 -18.30
C GLU A 260 21.39 23.43 -16.81
N THR A 261 20.12 23.30 -16.44
CA THR A 261 19.67 23.32 -15.04
C THR A 261 20.25 22.14 -14.26
N ALA A 262 20.30 20.94 -14.86
CA ALA A 262 20.96 19.78 -14.26
C ALA A 262 22.47 20.02 -14.08
N LYS A 263 23.14 20.63 -15.07
CA LYS A 263 24.57 20.97 -14.97
C LYS A 263 24.86 21.93 -13.80
N LYS A 264 24.04 22.98 -13.64
CA LYS A 264 24.13 23.91 -12.50
C LYS A 264 23.93 23.21 -11.15
N TYR A 265 22.96 22.30 -11.06
CA TYR A 265 22.74 21.51 -9.84
C TYR A 265 23.92 20.57 -9.55
N GLU A 266 24.50 19.94 -10.56
CA GLU A 266 25.68 19.07 -10.40
C GLU A 266 26.89 19.86 -9.86
N GLU A 267 27.09 21.09 -10.34
CA GLU A 267 28.13 22.00 -9.87
C GLU A 267 27.89 22.46 -8.42
N GLU A 268 26.65 22.81 -8.06
CA GLU A 268 26.26 23.21 -6.71
C GLU A 268 26.35 22.05 -5.70
N TYR A 269 25.96 20.84 -6.11
CA TYR A 269 26.09 19.62 -5.32
C TYR A 269 27.56 19.27 -5.05
N LYS A 270 28.43 19.41 -6.06
CA LYS A 270 29.89 19.23 -5.90
C LYS A 270 30.48 20.27 -4.92
N ARG A 271 30.05 21.53 -5.00
CA ARG A 271 30.46 22.58 -4.05
C ARG A 271 30.04 22.29 -2.61
N THR A 272 28.79 21.86 -2.41
CA THR A 272 28.23 21.60 -1.06
C THR A 272 28.75 20.31 -0.42
N LYS A 273 29.08 19.26 -1.20
CA LYS A 273 29.79 18.08 -0.68
C LYS A 273 31.28 18.31 -0.44
N GLY A 274 31.95 19.16 -1.24
CA GLY A 274 33.34 19.56 -0.99
C GLY A 274 33.52 20.31 0.34
N LEU A 275 32.46 20.95 0.84
CA LEU A 275 32.42 21.60 2.16
C LEU A 275 32.16 20.64 3.34
N ARG A 276 31.78 19.38 3.09
CA ARG A 276 31.51 18.36 4.13
C ARG A 276 32.64 17.33 4.31
N GLN A 277 33.76 17.49 3.60
CA GLN A 277 34.96 16.65 3.72
C GLN A 277 36.17 17.40 4.28
N ARG A 278 35.95 18.43 5.11
CA ARG A 278 36.97 19.01 5.99
C ARG A 278 36.53 18.86 7.43
#